data_AF-A0A9J5W5G1-F1
#
_entry.id   AF-A0A9J5W5G1-F1
#
_cell.length_a   1.000
_cell.length_b   1.000
_cell.length_c   1.000
_cell.angle_alpha   90.00
_cell.angle_beta   90.00
_cell.angle_gamma   90.00
#
_symmetry.space_group_name_H-M   'P 1'
#
loop_
_entity.id
_entity.type
_entity.pdbx_description
1 polymer ?
#
loop_
_entity_poly.entity_id
_entity_poly.type
_entity_poly.pdbx_seq_one_letter_code
_entity_poly.pdbx_strand_id
1 'polypeptide(L)'
;MALHSPNAPPPQSSSQWPCLMTLHKETSMVEFFDPVYNVVTTHKTGMQKLRGARIRRSKTFSCPPDSSSDCFVVGFKAIGYVPDVYIIKVGDNEWTYHYSLNPGKFMATGSNNLLFFKINTIYLLGDKGNLRTLCNKENSTAQRPRWKFYGSYFPSSKQRLIRKVYTSKDVDNGGMLAVILSREKGDIEVWRYKINGKELEREKITSLDNKTLFVSSGGSYLKTCAAPRLGNKIYFSMFHDNNRGVFYCLANHKYYSFDYSVNKAYSSPNIFNLVQPRSFIWIEPEND
;
A
#
# COMPACT_ATOMS: atom_id res chain seq x y z
N MET A 1 -22.62 6.51 49.50
CA MET A 1 -22.08 7.33 48.38
C MET A 1 -21.14 6.44 47.58
N ALA A 2 -21.65 5.80 46.53
CA ALA A 2 -20.84 5.05 45.58
C ALA A 2 -20.90 5.82 44.25
N LEU A 3 -19.77 6.39 43.85
CA LEU A 3 -19.62 7.09 42.58
C LEU A 3 -19.67 6.06 41.45
N HIS A 4 -20.78 6.04 40.72
CA HIS A 4 -20.86 5.34 39.44
C HIS A 4 -19.91 6.02 38.45
N SER A 5 -18.84 5.32 38.07
CA SER A 5 -18.08 5.64 36.87
C SER A 5 -19.02 5.60 35.66
N PRO A 6 -18.98 6.58 34.74
CA PRO A 6 -19.75 6.49 33.51
C PRO A 6 -19.17 5.36 32.66
N ASN A 7 -19.95 4.30 32.48
CA ASN A 7 -19.65 3.23 31.53
C ASN A 7 -19.38 3.87 30.17
N ALA A 8 -18.17 3.65 29.65
CA ALA A 8 -17.86 3.95 28.26
C ALA A 8 -18.85 3.16 27.38
N PRO A 9 -19.48 3.79 26.38
CA PRO A 9 -20.39 3.08 25.50
C PRO A 9 -19.64 1.97 24.76
N PRO A 10 -20.30 0.82 24.48
CA PRO A 10 -19.69 -0.25 23.70
C PRO A 10 -19.26 0.27 22.32
N PRO A 11 -18.15 -0.20 21.75
CA PRO A 11 -17.68 0.25 20.44
C PRO A 11 -18.75 -0.05 19.39
N GLN A 12 -19.38 0.99 18.86
CA GLN A 12 -20.31 0.89 17.73
C GLN A 12 -19.54 0.33 16.53
N SER A 13 -20.05 -0.78 16.00
CA SER A 13 -19.44 -1.62 14.96
C SER A 13 -19.51 -1.04 13.55
N SER A 14 -19.32 0.27 13.39
CA SER A 14 -19.29 0.90 12.07
C SER A 14 -18.21 1.97 12.04
N SER A 15 -16.94 1.58 12.20
CA SER A 15 -15.88 2.53 11.89
C SER A 15 -15.85 2.71 10.36
N GLN A 16 -16.27 3.88 9.89
CA GLN A 16 -16.04 4.36 8.50
C GLN A 16 -14.53 4.55 8.19
N TRP A 17 -13.66 4.10 9.10
CA TRP A 17 -12.23 4.32 9.09
C TRP A 17 -11.49 3.07 8.60
N PRO A 18 -10.40 3.28 7.83
CA PRO A 18 -9.51 2.21 7.39
C PRO A 18 -9.01 1.32 8.52
N CYS A 19 -9.16 0.01 8.36
CA CYS A 19 -8.60 -0.99 9.27
C CYS A 19 -7.36 -1.65 8.66
N LEU A 20 -6.39 -1.97 9.50
CA LEU A 20 -5.19 -2.68 9.12
C LEU A 20 -5.42 -4.18 9.35
N MET A 21 -5.44 -4.97 8.28
CA MET A 21 -5.63 -6.42 8.33
C MET A 21 -4.29 -7.15 8.32
N THR A 22 -4.15 -8.18 9.16
CA THR A 22 -3.08 -9.19 9.06
C THR A 22 -3.65 -10.60 8.95
N LEU A 23 -2.96 -11.46 8.19
CA LEU A 23 -3.31 -12.86 8.02
C LEU A 23 -2.22 -13.74 8.63
N HIS A 24 -2.59 -14.55 9.62
CA HIS A 24 -1.73 -15.52 10.26
C HIS A 24 -1.80 -16.85 9.53
N LYS A 25 -0.80 -17.10 8.68
CA LYS A 25 -0.78 -18.26 7.77
C LYS A 25 -0.88 -19.62 8.48
N GLU A 26 -0.32 -19.73 9.68
CA GLU A 26 -0.28 -20.99 10.44
C GLU A 26 -1.62 -21.31 11.09
N THR A 27 -2.32 -20.28 11.55
CA THR A 27 -3.58 -20.41 12.30
C THR A 27 -4.82 -20.16 11.45
N SER A 28 -4.64 -19.66 10.22
CA SER A 28 -5.71 -19.18 9.34
C SER A 28 -6.59 -18.11 9.99
N MET A 29 -6.03 -17.38 10.95
CA MET A 29 -6.70 -16.26 11.63
C MET A 29 -6.44 -14.96 10.88
N VAL A 30 -7.48 -14.12 10.79
CA VAL A 30 -7.41 -12.75 10.29
C VAL A 30 -7.64 -11.82 11.47
N GLU A 31 -6.75 -10.84 11.64
CA GLU A 31 -6.91 -9.79 12.64
C GLU A 31 -7.09 -8.45 11.94
N PHE A 32 -8.04 -7.66 12.42
CA PHE A 32 -8.29 -6.29 12.01
C PHE A 32 -7.88 -5.36 13.14
N PHE A 33 -7.02 -4.40 12.84
CA PHE A 33 -6.62 -3.35 13.75
C PHE A 33 -7.19 -2.02 13.28
N ASP A 34 -8.06 -1.43 14.09
CA ASP A 34 -8.53 -0.07 13.86
C ASP A 34 -7.51 0.91 14.47
N PRO A 35 -6.78 1.69 13.64
CA PRO A 35 -5.77 2.62 14.13
C PRO A 35 -6.37 3.82 14.85
N VAL A 36 -7.64 4.15 14.56
CA VAL A 36 -8.34 5.25 15.20
C VAL A 36 -8.77 4.81 16.58
N TYR A 37 -9.44 3.67 16.74
CA TYR A 37 -9.92 3.26 18.07
C TYR A 37 -8.93 2.40 18.86
N ASN A 38 -7.80 2.03 18.26
CA ASN A 38 -6.82 1.10 18.84
C ASN A 38 -7.45 -0.24 19.27
N VAL A 39 -8.41 -0.72 18.48
CA VAL A 39 -9.16 -1.96 18.72
C VAL A 39 -8.63 -3.04 17.79
N VAL A 40 -8.40 -4.24 18.34
CA VAL A 40 -8.09 -5.44 17.56
C VAL A 40 -9.29 -6.36 17.59
N THR A 41 -9.75 -6.77 16.41
CA THR A 41 -10.80 -7.78 16.26
C THR A 41 -10.24 -8.98 15.50
N THR A 42 -10.39 -10.18 16.06
CA THR A 42 -9.85 -11.42 15.48
C THR A 42 -10.97 -12.30 14.99
N HIS A 43 -10.90 -12.70 13.71
CA HIS A 43 -11.83 -13.62 13.08
C HIS A 43 -11.09 -14.86 12.59
N LYS A 44 -11.65 -16.03 12.87
CA LYS A 44 -11.18 -17.29 12.28
C LYS A 44 -11.86 -17.48 10.94
N THR A 45 -11.10 -17.29 9.86
CA THR A 45 -11.62 -17.49 8.49
C THR A 45 -11.32 -18.90 7.98
N GLY A 46 -12.31 -19.53 7.33
CA GLY A 46 -12.16 -20.78 6.59
C GLY A 46 -11.45 -20.62 5.24
N MET A 47 -10.42 -19.76 5.14
CA MET A 47 -9.72 -19.53 3.88
C MET A 47 -8.96 -20.79 3.45
N GLN A 48 -9.28 -21.32 2.27
CA GLN A 48 -8.51 -22.41 1.67
C GLN A 48 -7.06 -21.95 1.43
N LYS A 49 -6.11 -22.84 1.76
CA LYS A 49 -4.68 -22.61 1.52
C LYS A 49 -4.46 -22.16 0.07
N LEU A 50 -3.93 -20.95 -0.12
CA LEU A 50 -3.26 -20.56 -1.36
C LEU A 50 -1.99 -21.43 -1.53
N ARG A 51 -2.17 -22.70 -1.92
CA ARG A 51 -1.08 -23.65 -2.17
C ARG A 51 -0.35 -23.25 -3.46
N GLY A 52 0.97 -23.41 -3.47
CA GLY A 52 1.75 -23.55 -4.70
C GLY A 52 2.36 -22.30 -5.33
N ALA A 53 1.82 -21.09 -5.15
CA ALA A 53 2.38 -19.92 -5.84
C ALA A 53 3.67 -19.41 -5.18
N ARG A 54 4.80 -19.41 -5.91
CA ARG A 54 6.07 -18.74 -5.53
C ARG A 54 5.94 -17.19 -5.43
N ILE A 55 4.73 -16.65 -5.57
CA ILE A 55 4.39 -15.22 -5.51
C ILE A 55 4.34 -14.80 -4.03
N ARG A 56 5.45 -14.24 -3.55
CA ARG A 56 5.63 -14.02 -2.11
C ARG A 56 5.11 -12.70 -1.56
N ARG A 57 4.93 -11.62 -2.35
CA ARG A 57 4.64 -10.28 -1.76
C ARG A 57 3.79 -9.29 -2.56
N SER A 58 3.79 -9.32 -3.89
CA SER A 58 3.09 -8.28 -4.69
C SER A 58 2.01 -8.92 -5.56
N LYS A 59 0.75 -8.65 -5.25
CA LYS A 59 -0.45 -9.05 -5.99
C LYS A 59 -1.41 -7.88 -6.05
N THR A 60 -2.23 -7.83 -7.10
CA THR A 60 -3.30 -6.84 -7.22
C THR A 60 -4.40 -7.39 -8.14
N PHE A 61 -5.63 -6.89 -7.95
CA PHE A 61 -6.80 -7.28 -8.73
C PHE A 61 -7.09 -6.22 -9.79
N SER A 62 -7.48 -6.64 -11.00
CA SER A 62 -7.84 -5.72 -12.08
C SER A 62 -9.11 -4.92 -11.79
N CYS A 63 -10.03 -5.52 -11.05
CA CYS A 63 -11.29 -4.95 -10.57
C CYS A 63 -11.73 -5.70 -9.30
N PRO A 64 -12.74 -5.21 -8.56
CA PRO A 64 -13.30 -5.96 -7.44
C PRO A 64 -13.74 -7.37 -7.88
N PRO A 65 -13.39 -8.43 -7.12
CA PRO A 65 -13.57 -9.83 -7.54
C PRO A 65 -15.04 -10.27 -7.59
N ASP A 66 -15.92 -9.54 -6.94
CA ASP A 66 -17.38 -9.71 -6.90
C ASP A 66 -18.10 -9.07 -8.10
N SER A 67 -17.44 -8.11 -8.76
CA SER A 67 -18.10 -7.21 -9.70
C SER A 67 -18.02 -7.67 -11.17
N SER A 68 -17.26 -8.72 -11.50
CA SER A 68 -17.06 -9.13 -12.91
C SER A 68 -16.52 -10.55 -13.08
N SER A 69 -17.06 -11.30 -14.05
CA SER A 69 -16.50 -12.58 -14.53
C SER A 69 -15.15 -12.42 -15.24
N ASP A 70 -14.67 -11.19 -15.47
CA ASP A 70 -13.40 -10.88 -16.15
C ASP A 70 -12.36 -10.25 -15.22
N CYS A 71 -12.50 -10.43 -13.90
CA CYS A 71 -11.45 -10.04 -12.97
C CYS A 71 -10.22 -10.95 -13.15
N PHE A 72 -9.03 -10.35 -13.20
CA PHE A 72 -7.76 -11.07 -13.19
C PHE A 72 -6.92 -10.64 -12.00
N VAL A 73 -6.20 -11.60 -11.43
CA VAL A 73 -5.18 -11.34 -10.42
C VAL A 73 -3.83 -11.36 -11.11
N VAL A 74 -3.05 -10.30 -10.89
CA VAL A 74 -1.68 -10.23 -11.38
C VAL A 74 -0.72 -10.20 -10.22
N GLY A 75 0.25 -11.11 -10.26
CA GLY A 75 1.27 -11.26 -9.23
C GLY A 75 2.66 -11.35 -9.82
N PHE A 76 3.65 -10.95 -9.02
CA PHE A 76 5.04 -10.94 -9.44
C PHE A 76 5.95 -11.47 -8.32
N LYS A 77 7.10 -12.04 -8.70
CA LYS A 77 8.14 -12.41 -7.75
C LYS A 77 8.88 -11.16 -7.26
N ALA A 78 8.43 -10.60 -6.14
CA ALA A 78 8.72 -9.23 -5.69
C ALA A 78 10.20 -8.82 -5.42
N ILE A 79 11.23 -9.63 -5.72
CA ILE A 79 12.63 -9.26 -5.44
C ILE A 79 13.50 -9.60 -6.64
N GLY A 80 14.23 -8.59 -7.12
CA GLY A 80 15.28 -8.72 -8.12
C GLY A 80 14.97 -7.97 -9.41
N TYR A 81 15.71 -8.33 -10.46
CA TYR A 81 15.44 -7.89 -11.81
C TYR A 81 14.05 -8.32 -12.26
N VAL A 82 13.43 -7.47 -13.08
CA VAL A 82 12.05 -7.57 -13.60
C VAL A 82 11.40 -8.92 -13.36
N PRO A 83 10.40 -8.96 -12.48
CA PRO A 83 9.83 -10.22 -12.14
C PRO A 83 9.01 -10.78 -13.29
N ASP A 84 9.13 -12.10 -13.45
CA ASP A 84 8.14 -12.86 -14.19
C ASP A 84 6.74 -12.54 -13.69
N VAL A 85 5.82 -12.45 -14.64
CA VAL A 85 4.43 -12.10 -14.38
C VAL A 85 3.63 -13.37 -14.28
N TYR A 86 2.80 -13.44 -13.25
CA TYR A 86 1.81 -14.48 -13.09
C TYR A 86 0.44 -13.82 -13.21
N ILE A 87 -0.40 -14.34 -14.10
CA ILE A 87 -1.76 -13.84 -14.34
C ILE A 87 -2.71 -15.01 -14.17
N ILE A 88 -3.81 -14.81 -13.47
CA ILE A 88 -4.90 -15.79 -13.36
C ILE A 88 -6.23 -15.06 -13.47
N LYS A 89 -7.21 -15.65 -14.16
CA LYS A 89 -8.58 -15.17 -14.16
C LYS A 89 -9.28 -15.63 -12.88
N VAL A 90 -10.08 -14.79 -12.26
CA VAL A 90 -10.90 -15.20 -11.12
C VAL A 90 -11.85 -16.30 -11.59
N GLY A 91 -11.84 -17.45 -10.89
CA GLY A 91 -12.57 -18.66 -11.27
C GLY A 91 -11.70 -19.73 -11.96
N ASP A 92 -10.53 -19.37 -12.47
CA ASP A 92 -9.59 -20.34 -13.04
C ASP A 92 -8.75 -21.03 -11.94
N ASN A 93 -8.22 -22.21 -12.27
CA ASN A 93 -7.40 -23.01 -11.36
C ASN A 93 -5.89 -22.94 -11.65
N GLU A 94 -5.50 -22.36 -12.79
CA GLU A 94 -4.12 -22.35 -13.26
C GLU A 94 -3.60 -20.92 -13.51
N TRP A 95 -2.37 -20.67 -13.04
CA TRP A 95 -1.68 -19.41 -13.30
C TRP A 95 -0.98 -19.46 -14.65
N THR A 96 -1.21 -18.47 -15.50
CA THR A 96 -0.39 -18.25 -16.69
C THR A 96 0.89 -17.51 -16.32
N TYR A 97 2.03 -18.08 -16.72
CA TYR A 97 3.35 -17.56 -16.44
C TYR A 97 3.95 -16.87 -17.66
N HIS A 98 4.42 -15.64 -17.49
CA HIS A 98 5.09 -14.85 -18.52
C HIS A 98 6.47 -14.42 -18.06
N TYR A 99 7.51 -15.03 -18.61
CA TYR A 99 8.89 -14.69 -18.30
C TYR A 99 9.30 -13.33 -18.89
N SER A 100 10.22 -12.62 -18.23
CA SER A 100 10.78 -11.35 -18.73
C SER A 100 12.05 -11.59 -19.55
N LEU A 101 12.09 -11.10 -20.80
CA LEU A 101 13.28 -11.20 -21.68
C LEU A 101 14.37 -10.16 -21.37
N ASN A 102 14.05 -9.08 -20.66
CA ASN A 102 14.98 -7.96 -20.40
C ASN A 102 15.05 -7.59 -18.90
N PRO A 103 15.60 -8.49 -18.06
CA PRO A 103 15.69 -8.29 -16.62
C PRO A 103 16.64 -7.14 -16.22
N GLY A 104 17.77 -6.97 -16.92
CA GLY A 104 18.93 -6.22 -16.41
C GLY A 104 18.81 -4.69 -16.18
N LYS A 105 17.68 -4.04 -16.51
CA LYS A 105 17.55 -2.56 -16.44
C LYS A 105 16.46 -2.05 -15.49
N PHE A 106 15.81 -2.92 -14.73
CA PHE A 106 14.75 -2.50 -13.81
C PHE A 106 14.68 -3.47 -12.63
N MET A 107 14.77 -2.93 -11.43
CA MET A 107 14.69 -3.69 -10.19
C MET A 107 13.49 -3.21 -9.38
N ALA A 108 12.75 -4.15 -8.82
CA ALA A 108 11.68 -3.87 -7.86
C ALA A 108 12.18 -4.20 -6.46
N THR A 109 11.85 -3.35 -5.49
CA THR A 109 12.02 -3.70 -4.08
C THR A 109 10.77 -4.43 -3.60
N GLY A 110 10.92 -5.34 -2.64
CA GLY A 110 9.83 -6.18 -2.15
C GLY A 110 8.71 -5.46 -1.38
N SER A 111 8.61 -4.12 -1.46
CA SER A 111 7.55 -3.29 -0.89
C SER A 111 6.76 -2.51 -1.96
N ASN A 112 7.04 -2.73 -3.25
CA ASN A 112 6.36 -2.01 -4.32
C ASN A 112 4.92 -2.52 -4.49
N ASN A 113 3.94 -1.70 -4.14
CA ASN A 113 2.53 -2.00 -4.39
C ASN A 113 2.25 -1.88 -5.89
N LEU A 114 1.68 -2.93 -6.46
CA LEU A 114 1.25 -2.89 -7.85
C LEU A 114 -0.03 -2.08 -7.93
N LEU A 115 -0.06 -1.14 -8.86
CA LEU A 115 -1.25 -0.31 -9.08
C LEU A 115 -1.87 -0.67 -10.41
N PHE A 116 -3.07 -1.23 -10.38
CA PHE A 116 -3.93 -1.28 -11.57
C PHE A 116 -4.45 0.12 -11.88
N PHE A 117 -4.03 0.68 -13.01
CA PHE A 117 -4.43 1.99 -13.47
C PHE A 117 -5.12 1.84 -14.82
N LYS A 118 -6.46 2.01 -14.84
CA LYS A 118 -7.34 1.58 -15.95
C LYS A 118 -7.32 0.05 -16.13
N ILE A 119 -8.37 -0.51 -16.71
CA ILE A 119 -8.69 -1.96 -16.72
C ILE A 119 -7.50 -2.84 -17.17
N ASN A 120 -6.62 -2.34 -18.04
CA ASN A 120 -5.56 -3.15 -18.67
C ASN A 120 -4.13 -2.70 -18.42
N THR A 121 -3.87 -1.68 -17.59
CA THR A 121 -2.50 -1.20 -17.36
C THR A 121 -2.10 -1.29 -15.89
N ILE A 122 -0.98 -1.96 -15.64
CA ILE A 122 -0.40 -2.10 -14.29
C ILE A 122 0.83 -1.23 -14.21
N TYR A 123 0.90 -0.41 -13.18
CA TYR A 123 2.02 0.46 -12.89
C TYR A 123 2.89 -0.24 -11.84
N LEU A 124 4.18 -0.33 -12.14
CA LEU A 124 5.21 -0.87 -11.25
C LEU A 124 6.34 0.15 -11.16
N LEU A 125 6.48 0.74 -9.98
CA LEU A 125 7.57 1.65 -9.69
C LEU A 125 8.85 0.86 -9.38
N GLY A 126 9.97 1.27 -9.97
CA GLY A 126 11.30 0.71 -9.75
C GLY A 126 11.94 1.30 -8.51
N ASP A 127 12.90 0.56 -7.96
CA ASP A 127 13.69 0.96 -6.78
C ASP A 127 14.51 2.25 -6.99
N LYS A 128 14.78 2.61 -8.24
CA LYS A 128 15.50 3.83 -8.65
C LYS A 128 14.59 4.97 -9.09
N GLY A 129 13.27 4.85 -8.89
CA GLY A 129 12.29 5.89 -9.21
C GLY A 129 11.89 6.01 -10.69
N ASN A 130 12.24 5.02 -11.51
CA ASN A 130 11.72 4.86 -12.85
C ASN A 130 10.43 4.02 -12.84
N LEU A 131 9.59 4.15 -13.87
CA LEU A 131 8.30 3.49 -13.92
C LEU A 131 8.28 2.46 -15.06
N ARG A 132 7.70 1.29 -14.78
CA ARG A 132 7.28 0.34 -15.80
C ARG A 132 5.78 0.22 -15.81
N THR A 133 5.22 0.13 -17.01
CA THR A 133 3.82 -0.28 -17.18
C THR A 133 3.74 -1.62 -17.88
N LEU A 134 2.89 -2.49 -17.35
CA LEU A 134 2.46 -3.71 -18.03
C LEU A 134 1.11 -3.44 -18.67
N CYS A 135 1.03 -3.53 -20.00
CA CYS A 135 -0.27 -3.51 -20.70
C CYS A 135 -0.61 -4.94 -21.11
N ASN A 136 -1.75 -5.44 -20.62
CA ASN A 136 -2.32 -6.66 -21.19
C ASN A 136 -3.26 -6.29 -22.35
N LYS A 137 -3.35 -7.14 -23.37
CA LYS A 137 -4.45 -7.01 -24.35
C LYS A 137 -5.72 -7.58 -23.71
N GLU A 138 -6.86 -6.98 -24.03
CA GLU A 138 -8.16 -7.32 -23.44
C GLU A 138 -8.41 -8.84 -23.42
N ASN A 139 -8.80 -9.33 -22.24
CA ASN A 139 -9.41 -10.64 -22.00
C ASN A 139 -8.60 -11.88 -22.40
N SER A 140 -7.28 -11.77 -22.54
CA SER A 140 -6.41 -12.94 -22.76
C SER A 140 -5.32 -13.04 -21.70
N THR A 141 -5.27 -14.16 -20.98
CA THR A 141 -4.14 -14.53 -20.12
C THR A 141 -3.00 -15.14 -20.93
N ALA A 142 -3.30 -15.71 -22.11
CA ALA A 142 -2.36 -16.43 -22.97
C ALA A 142 -1.41 -15.51 -23.74
N GLN A 143 -1.86 -14.31 -24.11
CA GLN A 143 -0.99 -13.36 -24.81
C GLN A 143 0.06 -12.77 -23.87
N ARG A 144 1.29 -12.69 -24.36
CA ARG A 144 2.39 -12.13 -23.59
C ARG A 144 2.16 -10.63 -23.35
N PRO A 145 2.16 -10.17 -22.10
CA PRO A 145 1.94 -8.77 -21.80
C PRO A 145 3.15 -7.93 -22.20
N ARG A 146 2.89 -6.70 -22.64
CA ARG A 146 3.93 -5.79 -23.16
C ARG A 146 4.38 -4.82 -22.07
N TRP A 147 5.69 -4.83 -21.80
CA TRP A 147 6.32 -3.86 -20.92
C TRP A 147 6.65 -2.57 -21.67
N LYS A 148 6.26 -1.44 -21.09
CA LYS A 148 6.74 -0.10 -21.47
C LYS A 148 7.51 0.52 -20.31
N PHE A 149 8.47 1.36 -20.65
CA PHE A 149 9.44 1.94 -19.73
C PHE A 149 9.34 3.45 -19.78
N TYR A 150 9.35 4.07 -18.62
CA TYR A 150 9.22 5.52 -18.52
C TYR A 150 10.14 6.08 -17.45
N GLY A 151 10.67 7.27 -17.74
CA GLY A 151 11.48 8.08 -16.83
C GLY A 151 12.92 7.64 -16.69
N SER A 152 13.75 8.60 -16.31
CA SER A 152 15.15 8.40 -15.89
C SER A 152 15.23 7.95 -14.43
N TYR A 153 16.37 7.41 -14.02
CA TYR A 153 16.62 7.15 -12.59
C TYR A 153 16.75 8.45 -11.81
N PHE A 154 16.45 8.39 -10.51
CA PHE A 154 16.90 9.44 -9.60
C PHE A 154 18.43 9.57 -9.60
N PRO A 155 19.00 10.71 -9.19
CA PRO A 155 20.45 10.82 -8.96
C PRO A 155 20.95 9.72 -8.00
N SER A 156 22.19 9.25 -8.19
CA SER A 156 22.77 8.15 -7.40
C SER A 156 22.77 8.42 -5.89
N SER A 157 22.96 9.67 -5.48
CA SER A 157 22.86 10.10 -4.08
C SER A 157 21.48 9.79 -3.49
N LYS A 158 20.43 10.15 -4.21
CA LYS A 158 19.04 9.89 -3.81
C LYS A 158 18.71 8.40 -3.81
N GLN A 159 19.17 7.64 -4.80
CA GLN A 159 18.95 6.19 -4.85
C GLN A 159 19.46 5.49 -3.58
N ARG A 160 20.63 5.91 -3.06
CA ARG A 160 21.21 5.36 -1.82
C ARG A 160 20.36 5.64 -0.57
N LEU A 161 19.57 6.71 -0.58
CA LEU A 161 18.72 7.10 0.55
C LEU A 161 17.39 6.33 0.57
N ILE A 162 16.94 5.73 -0.53
CA ILE A 162 15.66 5.05 -0.59
C ILE A 162 15.70 3.76 0.24
N ARG A 163 14.85 3.69 1.28
CA ARG A 163 14.65 2.49 2.10
C ARG A 163 13.46 1.68 1.60
N LYS A 164 12.32 2.35 1.42
CA LYS A 164 11.06 1.75 0.96
C LYS A 164 10.30 2.74 0.10
N VAL A 165 9.48 2.20 -0.79
CA VAL A 165 8.56 3.00 -1.58
C VAL A 165 7.17 2.37 -1.50
N TYR A 166 6.17 3.19 -1.22
CA TYR A 166 4.76 2.82 -1.29
C TYR A 166 4.12 3.59 -2.42
N THR A 167 3.17 2.97 -3.11
CA THR A 167 2.53 3.54 -4.29
C THR A 167 1.03 3.49 -4.12
N SER A 168 0.35 4.56 -4.52
CA SER A 168 -1.11 4.65 -4.50
C SER A 168 -1.64 5.38 -5.73
N LYS A 169 -2.90 5.14 -6.11
CA LYS A 169 -3.54 5.86 -7.21
C LYS A 169 -3.81 7.30 -6.80
N ASP A 170 -3.52 8.23 -7.71
CA ASP A 170 -3.91 9.64 -7.58
C ASP A 170 -5.03 9.90 -8.58
N VAL A 171 -6.25 9.45 -8.23
CA VAL A 171 -7.40 9.43 -9.13
C VAL A 171 -7.70 10.82 -9.67
N ASP A 172 -7.72 11.81 -8.78
CA ASP A 172 -8.11 13.18 -9.13
C ASP A 172 -7.10 13.89 -10.04
N ASN A 173 -5.81 13.51 -9.96
CA ASN A 173 -4.76 14.08 -10.80
C ASN A 173 -4.41 13.19 -12.01
N GLY A 174 -5.10 12.04 -12.18
CA GLY A 174 -4.90 11.12 -13.28
C GLY A 174 -3.53 10.42 -13.28
N GLY A 175 -2.99 10.12 -12.10
CA GLY A 175 -1.64 9.56 -11.96
C GLY A 175 -1.47 8.63 -10.75
N MET A 176 -0.25 8.63 -10.20
CA MET A 176 0.15 7.83 -9.05
C MET A 176 0.91 8.70 -8.05
N LEU A 177 0.71 8.45 -6.76
CA LEU A 177 1.58 8.93 -5.70
C LEU A 177 2.60 7.85 -5.33
N ALA A 178 3.84 8.26 -5.11
CA ALA A 178 4.91 7.45 -4.56
C ALA A 178 5.41 8.07 -3.25
N VAL A 179 5.25 7.35 -2.15
CA VAL A 179 5.80 7.71 -0.84
C VAL A 179 7.14 7.04 -0.67
N ILE A 180 8.19 7.83 -0.64
CA ILE A 180 9.56 7.40 -0.45
C ILE A 180 9.92 7.57 1.03
N LEU A 181 10.22 6.46 1.69
CA LEU A 181 10.79 6.43 3.03
C LEU A 181 12.31 6.33 2.93
N SER A 182 13.01 7.26 3.60
CA SER A 182 14.47 7.34 3.56
C SER A 182 15.15 6.40 4.58
N ARG A 183 16.42 6.01 4.34
CA ARG A 183 17.17 5.05 5.18
C ARG A 183 17.64 5.62 6.51
N GLU A 184 18.08 6.87 6.51
CA GLU A 184 18.79 7.47 7.64
C GLU A 184 17.85 7.74 8.81
N LYS A 185 17.04 8.80 8.70
CA LYS A 185 16.11 9.21 9.74
C LYS A 185 14.69 8.67 9.50
N GLY A 186 14.42 8.17 8.31
CA GLY A 186 13.05 7.86 7.89
C GLY A 186 12.30 9.08 7.38
N ASP A 187 12.99 10.09 6.84
CA ASP A 187 12.33 11.22 6.20
C ASP A 187 11.42 10.74 5.06
N ILE A 188 10.25 11.38 4.97
CA ILE A 188 9.25 11.07 3.95
C ILE A 188 9.29 12.10 2.85
N GLU A 189 9.31 11.60 1.62
CA GLU A 189 8.98 12.40 0.44
C GLU A 189 7.79 11.80 -0.28
N VAL A 190 6.92 12.66 -0.79
CA VAL A 190 5.83 12.23 -1.66
C VAL A 190 6.08 12.80 -3.05
N TRP A 191 6.00 11.93 -4.04
CA TRP A 191 6.20 12.27 -5.44
C TRP A 191 4.96 11.90 -6.23
N ARG A 192 4.45 12.83 -7.03
CA ARG A 192 3.41 12.56 -8.02
C ARG A 192 4.05 12.15 -9.33
N TYR A 193 3.54 11.07 -9.91
CA TYR A 193 3.98 10.48 -11.17
C TYR A 193 2.83 10.54 -12.16
N LYS A 194 3.10 11.11 -13.34
CA LYS A 194 2.15 11.19 -14.45
C LYS A 194 2.84 10.79 -15.74
N ILE A 195 2.21 9.89 -16.50
CA ILE A 195 2.68 9.56 -17.85
C ILE A 195 2.00 10.52 -18.82
N ASN A 196 2.79 11.27 -19.58
CA ASN A 196 2.33 12.15 -20.63
C ASN A 196 2.92 11.68 -21.97
N GLY A 197 2.12 10.92 -22.74
CA GLY A 197 2.59 10.26 -23.96
C GLY A 197 3.73 9.27 -23.69
N LYS A 198 4.95 9.62 -24.08
CA LYS A 198 6.17 8.81 -23.87
C LYS A 198 7.00 9.28 -22.67
N GLU A 199 6.65 10.40 -22.05
CA GLU A 199 7.42 11.01 -20.98
C GLU A 199 6.84 10.69 -19.61
N LEU A 200 7.71 10.65 -18.60
CA LEU A 200 7.33 10.52 -17.20
C LEU A 200 7.57 11.85 -16.50
N GLU A 201 6.49 12.54 -16.18
CA GLU A 201 6.52 13.71 -15.32
C GLU A 201 6.55 13.26 -13.86
N ARG A 202 7.44 13.89 -13.09
CA ARG A 202 7.60 13.64 -11.66
C ARG A 202 7.73 14.96 -10.93
N GLU A 203 6.87 15.18 -9.95
CA GLU A 203 6.96 16.34 -9.07
C GLU A 203 6.97 15.90 -7.61
N LYS A 204 7.77 16.58 -6.79
CA LYS A 204 7.73 16.41 -5.34
C LYS A 204 6.58 17.27 -4.81
N ILE A 205 5.66 16.66 -4.08
CA ILE A 205 4.56 17.38 -3.44
C ILE A 205 4.81 17.52 -1.94
N THR A 206 4.31 18.60 -1.37
CA THR A 206 4.44 18.93 0.05
C THR A 206 3.11 18.85 0.81
N SER A 207 1.99 18.69 0.08
CA SER A 207 0.64 18.62 0.61
C SER A 207 -0.16 17.52 -0.09
N LEU A 208 -1.01 16.82 0.67
CA LEU A 208 -2.12 15.99 0.17
C LEU A 208 -3.48 16.69 0.31
N ASP A 209 -3.47 17.97 0.67
CA ASP A 209 -4.64 18.81 0.93
C ASP A 209 -5.54 18.19 2.01
N ASN A 210 -6.84 18.02 1.73
CA ASN A 210 -7.77 17.38 2.65
C ASN A 210 -7.74 15.84 2.59
N LYS A 211 -6.77 15.24 1.89
CA LYS A 211 -6.67 13.78 1.74
C LYS A 211 -5.68 13.17 2.70
N THR A 212 -5.89 11.88 2.92
CA THR A 212 -5.06 11.03 3.76
C THR A 212 -4.65 9.81 2.99
N LEU A 213 -3.38 9.46 3.11
CA LEU A 213 -2.83 8.30 2.44
C LEU A 213 -2.60 7.16 3.44
N PHE A 214 -3.10 5.98 3.13
CA PHE A 214 -2.89 4.77 3.93
C PHE A 214 -1.89 3.90 3.18
N VAL A 215 -0.75 3.59 3.81
CA VAL A 215 0.33 2.83 3.18
C VAL A 215 0.77 1.61 4.00
N SER A 216 0.88 0.48 3.32
CA SER A 216 1.47 -0.75 3.83
C SER A 216 2.16 -1.52 2.71
N SER A 217 2.87 -2.60 3.06
CA SER A 217 3.55 -3.46 2.09
C SER A 217 2.64 -4.28 1.19
N GLY A 218 1.35 -4.42 1.54
CA GLY A 218 0.40 -5.21 0.75
C GLY A 218 -0.74 -4.40 0.14
N GLY A 219 -0.84 -3.11 0.43
CA GLY A 219 -1.82 -2.23 -0.20
C GLY A 219 -1.62 -0.77 0.20
N SER A 220 -2.04 0.16 -0.67
CA SER A 220 -2.11 1.57 -0.32
C SER A 220 -3.20 2.28 -1.10
N TYR A 221 -3.88 3.20 -0.47
CA TYR A 221 -4.93 4.00 -1.09
C TYR A 221 -4.95 5.42 -0.53
N LEU A 222 -5.47 6.35 -1.33
CA LEU A 222 -5.67 7.75 -0.99
C LEU A 222 -7.16 7.96 -0.76
N LYS A 223 -7.52 8.57 0.37
CA LYS A 223 -8.91 8.82 0.75
C LYS A 223 -9.10 10.29 1.12
N THR A 224 -10.18 10.89 0.65
CA THR A 224 -10.59 12.23 1.07
C THR A 224 -11.14 12.19 2.48
N CYS A 225 -10.67 13.06 3.37
CA CYS A 225 -11.16 13.13 4.74
C CYS A 225 -12.14 14.30 4.91
N ALA A 226 -13.37 13.99 5.35
CA ALA A 226 -14.35 15.01 5.74
C ALA A 226 -14.06 15.59 7.14
N ALA A 227 -13.42 14.82 8.01
CA ALA A 227 -13.10 15.24 9.37
C ALA A 227 -11.94 16.26 9.39
N PRO A 228 -12.13 17.43 10.04
CA PRO A 228 -11.07 18.41 10.22
C PRO A 228 -9.83 17.78 10.89
N ARG A 229 -8.64 18.22 10.49
CA ARG A 229 -7.32 17.82 11.03
C ARG A 229 -6.84 16.41 10.67
N LEU A 230 -7.56 15.62 9.87
CA LEU A 230 -7.07 14.31 9.42
C LEU A 230 -6.39 14.34 8.06
N GLY A 231 -6.71 15.34 7.22
CA GLY A 231 -6.02 15.57 5.95
C GLY A 231 -4.53 15.88 6.10
N ASN A 232 -3.82 15.76 4.99
CA ASN A 232 -2.37 15.94 4.87
C ASN A 232 -1.52 15.01 5.74
N LYS A 233 -1.99 13.76 5.89
CA LYS A 233 -1.34 12.72 6.69
C LYS A 233 -1.09 11.44 5.91
N ILE A 234 -0.09 10.69 6.35
CA ILE A 234 0.25 9.37 5.82
C ILE A 234 0.25 8.36 6.96
N TYR A 235 -0.67 7.40 6.92
CA TYR A 235 -0.82 6.35 7.91
C TYR A 235 -0.03 5.14 7.48
N PHE A 236 0.92 4.72 8.31
CA PHE A 236 1.76 3.58 8.03
C PHE A 236 1.28 2.35 8.80
N SER A 237 1.57 1.18 8.26
CA SER A 237 1.53 -0.08 9.03
C SER A 237 2.72 -0.18 10.00
N MET A 238 2.97 0.88 10.77
CA MET A 238 4.03 1.02 11.76
C MET A 238 3.42 1.33 13.12
N PHE A 239 4.08 0.86 14.17
CA PHE A 239 3.59 0.93 15.53
C PHE A 239 4.65 1.48 16.48
N HIS A 240 4.21 2.24 17.48
CA HIS A 240 5.02 2.73 18.58
C HIS A 240 4.55 2.10 19.90
N ASP A 241 5.47 1.72 20.78
CA ASP A 241 5.22 1.08 22.08
C ASP A 241 4.16 -0.06 22.01
N ASN A 242 3.11 0.03 22.84
CA ASN A 242 2.00 -0.92 23.01
C ASN A 242 1.07 -0.96 21.78
N ASN A 243 1.63 -1.23 20.60
CA ASN A 243 0.92 -1.35 19.32
C ASN A 243 0.11 -0.11 18.92
N ARG A 244 0.55 1.09 19.33
CA ARG A 244 -0.12 2.33 18.92
C ARG A 244 0.20 2.62 17.46
N GLY A 245 -0.84 2.73 16.62
CA GLY A 245 -0.68 3.08 15.22
C GLY A 245 0.04 4.41 15.03
N VAL A 246 0.76 4.54 13.90
CA VAL A 246 1.56 5.73 13.60
C VAL A 246 1.14 6.36 12.28
N PHE A 247 1.07 7.69 12.29
CA PHE A 247 0.94 8.49 11.08
C PHE A 247 2.08 9.51 10.97
N TYR A 248 2.36 9.95 9.76
CA TYR A 248 3.26 11.05 9.46
C TYR A 248 2.45 12.27 9.02
N CYS A 249 2.71 13.42 9.64
CA CYS A 249 2.14 14.69 9.22
C CYS A 249 3.10 15.36 8.23
N LEU A 250 2.66 15.56 6.99
CA LEU A 250 3.50 16.19 5.95
C LEU A 250 3.83 17.64 6.28
N ALA A 251 2.88 18.40 6.82
CA ALA A 251 3.11 19.80 7.20
C ALA A 251 4.18 19.97 8.28
N ASN A 252 4.24 19.05 9.25
CA ASN A 252 5.16 19.16 10.40
C ASN A 252 6.45 18.35 10.20
N HIS A 253 6.53 17.56 9.14
CA HIS A 253 7.62 16.62 8.86
C HIS A 253 7.92 15.66 10.03
N LYS A 254 6.89 15.16 10.71
CA LYS A 254 7.02 14.32 11.92
C LYS A 254 6.05 13.15 11.95
N TYR A 255 6.51 12.06 12.56
CA TYR A 255 5.70 10.93 12.98
C TYR A 255 4.99 11.23 14.29
N TYR A 256 3.75 10.75 14.40
CA TYR A 256 2.92 10.84 15.59
C TYR A 256 2.28 9.47 15.86
N SER A 257 2.15 9.10 17.14
CA SER A 257 1.31 7.96 17.52
C SER A 257 -0.10 8.41 17.90
N PHE A 258 -1.06 7.49 17.79
CA PHE A 258 -2.37 7.65 18.44
C PHE A 258 -2.20 7.47 19.95
N ASP A 259 -2.14 8.57 20.70
CA ASP A 259 -2.17 8.55 22.16
C ASP A 259 -3.46 9.20 22.64
N TYR A 260 -4.40 8.37 23.10
CA TYR A 260 -5.68 8.81 23.67
C TYR A 260 -5.58 9.16 25.16
N SER A 261 -4.44 8.89 25.78
CA SER A 261 -4.21 9.13 27.21
C SER A 261 -3.19 10.26 27.41
N VAL A 262 -3.70 11.50 27.39
CA VAL A 262 -3.25 12.83 27.86
C VAL A 262 -1.76 13.14 28.21
N ASN A 263 -0.83 12.21 28.45
CA ASN A 263 0.45 12.55 29.09
C ASN A 263 1.76 12.36 28.28
N LYS A 264 1.75 11.97 26.99
CA LYS A 264 2.83 12.25 26.00
C LYS A 264 2.55 11.55 24.66
N ALA A 265 1.77 12.18 23.79
CA ALA A 265 1.67 11.72 22.41
C ALA A 265 3.09 11.66 21.79
N TYR A 266 3.49 10.47 21.31
CA TYR A 266 4.77 10.32 20.64
C TYR A 266 4.81 11.27 19.44
N SER A 267 5.90 12.02 19.34
CA SER A 267 6.18 12.85 18.18
C SER A 267 7.68 12.79 17.90
N SER A 268 8.07 12.28 16.75
CA SER A 268 9.48 12.17 16.36
C SER A 268 9.68 12.53 14.90
N PRO A 269 10.77 13.21 14.52
CA PRO A 269 11.15 13.34 13.12
C PRO A 269 11.66 12.02 12.53
N ASN A 270 11.89 10.99 13.34
CA ASN A 270 12.53 9.74 12.91
C ASN A 270 11.79 8.47 13.30
N ILE A 271 12.14 7.36 12.65
CA ILE A 271 11.49 6.05 12.79
C ILE A 271 12.15 5.09 13.79
N PHE A 272 13.14 5.52 14.59
CA PHE A 272 13.98 4.59 15.35
C PHE A 272 13.24 3.75 16.40
N ASN A 273 12.14 4.27 16.96
CA ASN A 273 11.30 3.57 17.93
C ASN A 273 10.06 2.94 17.30
N LEU A 274 10.01 2.83 15.97
CA LEU A 274 8.87 2.28 15.26
C LEU A 274 9.11 0.83 14.85
N VAL A 275 8.14 -0.03 15.17
CA VAL A 275 8.11 -1.41 14.72
C VAL A 275 7.26 -1.51 13.46
N GLN A 276 7.78 -2.13 12.41
CA GLN A 276 7.05 -2.38 11.17
C GLN A 276 6.91 -3.89 10.91
N PRO A 277 5.74 -4.47 11.16
CA PRO A 277 5.53 -5.87 10.87
C PRO A 277 5.41 -6.11 9.36
N ARG A 278 5.64 -7.35 8.93
CA ARG A 278 5.86 -7.69 7.50
C ARG A 278 4.59 -8.02 6.70
N SER A 279 3.42 -8.14 7.33
CA SER A 279 2.23 -8.77 6.74
C SER A 279 0.93 -8.01 6.98
N PHE A 280 0.93 -6.68 6.82
CA PHE A 280 -0.27 -5.86 7.01
C PHE A 280 -0.77 -5.22 5.72
N ILE A 281 -2.09 -5.11 5.60
CA ILE A 281 -2.80 -4.51 4.46
C ILE A 281 -3.83 -3.53 5.00
N TRP A 282 -3.86 -2.30 4.47
CA TRP A 282 -4.96 -1.40 4.73
C TRP A 282 -6.18 -1.81 3.93
N ILE A 283 -7.33 -1.93 4.59
CA ILE A 283 -8.63 -2.20 3.98
C ILE A 283 -9.50 -0.98 4.20
N GLU A 284 -10.21 -0.58 3.15
CA GLU A 284 -11.27 0.40 3.25
C GLU A 284 -12.55 -0.32 3.69
N PRO A 285 -13.23 0.11 4.76
CA PRO A 285 -14.53 -0.46 5.12
C PRO A 285 -15.52 -0.18 3.97
N GLU A 286 -16.32 -1.19 3.61
CA GLU A 286 -17.46 -0.99 2.74
C GLU A 286 -18.45 -0.06 3.45
N ASN A 287 -18.92 0.97 2.74
CA ASN A 287 -20.04 1.76 3.22
C ASN A 287 -21.29 0.91 2.94
N ASP A 288 -21.92 0.39 3.98
CA ASP A 288 -23.32 -0.06 3.92
C ASP A 288 -24.25 1.13 3.58
#